data_AF-A0A5J6YRX9-F1
#
_entry.id   AF-A0A5J6YRX9-F1
#
_cell.length_a   1.000
_cell.length_b   1.000
_cell.length_c   1.000
_cell.angle_alpha   90.00
_cell.angle_beta   90.00
_cell.angle_gamma   90.00
#
_symmetry.space_group_name_H-M   'P 1'
#
loop_
_entity.id
_entity.type
_entity.pdbx_description
1 polymer ?
#
loop_
_entity_poly.entity_id
_entity_poly.type
_entity_poly.pdbx_seq_one_letter_code
_entity_poly.pdbx_strand_id
1 'polypeptide(L)'
;MTANLRYTTGVVKAGDDNPVLAAVVSLAPTAPVPQARQPWRAEEITSNSVVLRSNATAIDNASFESYLATLPLEMSFNVITSSGVTTLTATYSSAYAASAQHIFDKLDDKFNRMK
;
A
#
# COMPACT_ATOMS: atom_id res chain seq x y z
N MET A 1 1.08 -0.61 12.52
CA MET A 1 -0.22 0.07 12.37
C MET A 1 -1.06 -0.72 11.40
N THR A 2 -2.37 -0.81 11.66
CA THR A 2 -3.32 -1.50 10.79
C THR A 2 -4.50 -0.56 10.56
N ALA A 3 -4.88 -0.37 9.30
CA ALA A 3 -6.04 0.42 8.90
C ALA A 3 -7.05 -0.47 8.18
N ASN A 4 -8.34 -0.26 8.45
CA ASN A 4 -9.44 -0.94 7.79
C ASN A 4 -10.37 0.10 7.17
N LEU A 5 -10.51 0.07 5.85
CA LEU A 5 -11.27 1.02 5.05
C LEU A 5 -12.29 0.26 4.20
N ARG A 6 -13.44 0.87 3.93
CA ARG A 6 -14.51 0.24 3.16
C ARG A 6 -14.92 1.17 2.03
N TYR A 7 -15.01 0.63 0.82
CA TYR A 7 -15.33 1.39 -0.38
C TYR A 7 -16.47 0.71 -1.14
N THR A 8 -17.38 1.50 -1.69
CA THR A 8 -18.34 1.01 -2.69
C THR A 8 -17.66 0.93 -4.05
N THR A 9 -17.61 -0.27 -4.63
CA THR A 9 -16.87 -0.57 -5.86
C THR A 9 -17.68 -1.36 -6.88
N GLY A 10 -18.90 -1.77 -6.53
CA GLY A 10 -19.70 -2.66 -7.36
C GLY A 10 -19.26 -4.12 -7.22
N VAL A 11 -19.98 -5.01 -7.89
CA VAL A 11 -19.68 -6.46 -7.83
C VAL A 11 -18.45 -6.73 -8.69
N VAL A 12 -17.31 -6.98 -8.03
CA VAL A 12 -16.10 -7.48 -8.69
C VAL A 12 -16.34 -8.94 -9.07
N LYS A 13 -16.20 -9.29 -10.35
CA LYS A 13 -16.36 -10.68 -10.79
C LYS A 13 -15.18 -11.52 -10.32
N ALA A 14 -15.41 -12.81 -10.11
CA ALA A 14 -14.34 -13.74 -9.77
C ALA A 14 -13.30 -13.78 -10.92
N GLY A 15 -12.03 -13.55 -10.58
CA GLY A 15 -10.92 -13.51 -11.53
C GLY A 15 -10.58 -12.12 -12.09
N ASP A 16 -11.41 -11.10 -11.83
CA ASP A 16 -11.08 -9.71 -12.16
C ASP A 16 -10.19 -9.09 -11.08
N ASP A 17 -9.29 -8.21 -11.48
CA ASP A 17 -8.47 -7.42 -10.55
C ASP A 17 -9.37 -6.53 -9.69
N ASN A 18 -9.08 -6.48 -8.39
CA ASN A 18 -9.83 -5.59 -7.51
C ASN A 18 -9.50 -4.11 -7.84
N PRO A 19 -10.49 -3.25 -8.10
CA PRO A 19 -10.25 -1.87 -8.50
C PRO A 19 -9.57 -1.03 -7.40
N VAL A 20 -9.79 -1.35 -6.12
CA VAL A 20 -9.11 -0.69 -5.00
C VAL A 20 -7.63 -1.06 -4.99
N LEU A 21 -7.29 -2.34 -5.14
CA LEU A 21 -5.89 -2.76 -5.21
C LEU A 21 -5.18 -2.22 -6.45
N ALA A 22 -5.83 -2.26 -7.61
CA ALA A 22 -5.29 -1.66 -8.83
C ALA A 22 -5.01 -0.16 -8.63
N ALA A 23 -5.89 0.55 -7.92
CA ALA A 23 -5.65 1.94 -7.55
C ALA A 23 -4.47 2.09 -6.59
N VAL A 24 -4.35 1.26 -5.54
CA VAL A 24 -3.20 1.25 -4.62
C VAL A 24 -1.89 1.10 -5.40
N VAL A 25 -1.82 0.13 -6.30
CA VAL A 25 -0.63 -0.11 -7.15
C VAL A 25 -0.30 1.11 -8.01
N SER A 26 -1.31 1.74 -8.62
CA SER A 26 -1.11 2.92 -9.47
C SER A 26 -0.67 4.16 -8.69
N LEU A 27 -1.09 4.29 -7.43
CA LEU A 27 -0.81 5.45 -6.58
C LEU A 27 0.52 5.33 -5.83
N ALA A 28 0.99 4.09 -5.58
CA ALA A 28 2.19 3.80 -4.82
C ALA A 28 3.42 4.64 -5.24
N PRO A 29 3.76 4.80 -6.54
CA PRO A 29 4.94 5.57 -6.94
C PRO A 29 4.87 7.06 -6.64
N THR A 30 3.66 7.60 -6.40
CA THR A 30 3.43 9.02 -6.08
C THR A 30 3.37 9.31 -4.58
N ALA A 31 3.23 8.27 -3.76
CA ALA A 31 3.19 8.44 -2.32
C ALA A 31 4.55 8.91 -1.79
N PRO A 32 4.58 9.82 -0.79
CA PRO A 32 5.83 10.29 -0.21
C PRO A 32 6.62 9.10 0.36
N VAL A 33 7.95 9.16 0.28
CA VAL A 33 8.85 8.11 0.75
C VAL A 33 9.68 8.60 1.93
N PRO A 34 9.84 7.78 2.99
CA PRO A 34 10.76 8.12 4.07
C PRO A 34 12.21 8.15 3.57
N GLN A 35 13.03 8.98 4.22
CA GLN A 35 14.50 8.89 4.15
C GLN A 35 15.09 8.98 2.72
N ALA A 36 14.44 9.73 1.81
CA ALA A 36 14.89 9.89 0.42
C ALA A 36 15.12 8.56 -0.34
N ARG A 37 14.36 7.52 0.02
CA ARG A 37 14.37 6.21 -0.65
C ARG A 37 13.77 6.28 -2.05
N GLN A 38 13.84 5.18 -2.80
CA GLN A 38 13.09 5.07 -4.05
C GLN A 38 11.58 5.03 -3.80
N PRO A 39 10.76 5.50 -4.76
CA PRO A 39 9.31 5.38 -4.72
C PRO A 39 8.83 3.98 -4.39
N TRP A 40 7.66 3.88 -3.75
CA TRP A 40 7.03 2.60 -3.47
C TRP A 40 6.68 1.87 -4.77
N ARG A 41 7.04 0.59 -4.82
CA ARG A 41 6.75 -0.30 -5.95
C ARG A 41 5.89 -1.44 -5.47
N ALA A 42 4.90 -1.82 -6.26
CA ALA A 42 4.14 -3.01 -6.00
C ALA A 42 4.98 -4.26 -6.30
N GLU A 43 5.08 -5.12 -5.31
CA GLU A 43 5.66 -6.45 -5.35
C GLU A 43 4.64 -7.45 -4.77
N GLU A 44 4.80 -8.72 -5.09
CA GLU A 44 3.95 -9.81 -4.56
C GLU A 44 2.44 -9.54 -4.77
N ILE A 45 2.06 -9.25 -6.01
CA ILE A 45 0.68 -8.95 -6.40
C ILE A 45 -0.11 -10.26 -6.54
N THR A 46 -1.20 -10.36 -5.81
CA THR A 46 -2.23 -11.40 -6.00
C THR A 46 -3.58 -10.74 -6.24
N SER A 47 -4.61 -11.52 -6.60
CA SER A 47 -5.95 -10.99 -6.83
C SER A 47 -6.53 -10.23 -5.63
N ASN A 48 -6.09 -10.55 -4.40
CA ASN A 48 -6.63 -9.98 -3.16
C ASN A 48 -5.55 -9.32 -2.28
N SER A 49 -4.30 -9.25 -2.71
CA SER A 49 -3.22 -8.65 -1.92
C SER A 49 -2.16 -7.97 -2.78
N VAL A 50 -1.48 -6.99 -2.20
CA VAL A 50 -0.24 -6.42 -2.74
C VAL A 50 0.68 -6.00 -1.61
N VAL A 51 1.99 -6.18 -1.80
CA VAL A 51 3.03 -5.65 -0.93
C VAL A 51 3.73 -4.50 -1.65
N LEU A 52 3.66 -3.28 -1.11
CA LEU A 52 4.45 -2.17 -1.62
C LEU A 52 5.81 -2.15 -0.94
N ARG A 53 6.90 -2.21 -1.73
CA ARG A 53 8.28 -2.09 -1.24
C ARG A 53 8.94 -0.78 -1.66
N SER A 54 9.67 -0.16 -0.74
CA SER A 54 10.63 0.91 -1.06
C SER A 54 12.03 0.32 -1.18
N ASN A 55 12.83 0.73 -2.15
CA ASN A 55 14.22 0.27 -2.23
C ASN A 55 15.11 0.97 -1.18
N ALA A 56 16.19 0.30 -0.80
CA ALA A 56 17.16 0.80 0.17
C ALA A 56 18.01 1.95 -0.37
N THR A 57 18.37 2.88 0.51
CA THR A 57 19.46 3.82 0.27
C THR A 57 20.79 3.07 0.39
N ALA A 58 21.67 3.21 -0.61
CA ALA A 58 23.04 2.70 -0.51
C ALA A 58 23.76 3.46 0.62
N ILE A 59 24.07 2.78 1.72
CA ILE A 59 24.82 3.33 2.85
C ILE A 59 26.13 2.56 2.93
N ASP A 60 27.23 3.29 3.13
CA ASP A 60 28.54 2.70 3.34
C ASP A 60 28.51 1.86 4.63
N ASN A 61 28.72 0.55 4.49
CA ASN A 61 28.36 -0.46 5.49
C ASN A 61 29.42 -0.55 6.60
N ALA A 62 29.22 0.16 7.71
CA ALA A 62 30.09 0.06 8.89
C ALA A 62 29.41 -0.52 10.15
N SER A 63 28.08 -0.64 10.21
CA SER A 63 27.36 -1.09 11.42
C SER A 63 26.05 -1.85 11.15
N PHE A 64 25.53 -2.56 12.16
CA PHE A 64 24.23 -3.27 12.10
C PHE A 64 23.05 -2.32 11.85
N GLU A 65 23.09 -1.11 12.40
CA GLU A 65 22.08 -0.08 12.16
C GLU A 65 22.12 0.40 10.70
N SER A 66 23.32 0.48 10.09
CA SER A 66 23.49 0.74 8.66
C SER A 66 22.87 -0.38 7.82
N TYR A 67 23.05 -1.64 8.20
CA TYR A 67 22.46 -2.79 7.51
C TYR A 67 20.92 -2.79 7.55
N LEU A 68 20.30 -2.51 8.71
CA LEU A 68 18.83 -2.38 8.79
C LEU A 68 18.30 -1.24 7.91
N ALA A 69 19.06 -0.14 7.80
CA ALA A 69 18.72 0.94 6.89
C ALA A 69 18.86 0.53 5.40
N THR A 70 19.59 -0.54 5.09
CA THR A 70 19.66 -1.14 3.75
C THR A 70 18.55 -2.16 3.43
N LEU A 71 17.63 -2.44 4.34
CA LEU A 71 16.48 -3.30 4.03
C LEU A 71 15.34 -2.50 3.36
N PRO A 72 14.57 -3.13 2.46
CA PRO A 72 13.34 -2.54 1.94
C PRO A 72 12.32 -2.28 3.06
N LEU A 73 11.60 -1.16 2.96
CA LEU A 73 10.41 -0.91 3.78
C LEU A 73 9.20 -1.51 3.08
N GLU A 74 8.23 -2.03 3.84
CA GLU A 74 7.07 -2.72 3.29
C GLU A 74 5.74 -2.18 3.81
N MET A 75 4.76 -1.97 2.92
CA MET A 75 3.35 -1.83 3.27
C MET A 75 2.56 -2.97 2.63
N SER A 76 1.74 -3.69 3.38
CA SER A 76 0.86 -4.71 2.80
C SER A 76 -0.58 -4.22 2.75
N PHE A 77 -1.24 -4.50 1.64
CA PHE A 77 -2.64 -4.17 1.40
C PHE A 77 -3.37 -5.44 0.99
N ASN A 78 -4.52 -5.69 1.60
CA ASN A 78 -5.36 -6.84 1.34
C ASN A 78 -6.79 -6.37 1.15
N VAL A 79 -7.54 -7.05 0.30
CA VAL A 79 -8.95 -6.74 0.07
C VAL A 79 -9.85 -7.95 0.20
N ILE A 80 -11.06 -7.69 0.67
CA ILE A 80 -12.18 -8.62 0.63
C ILE A 80 -13.36 -7.87 0.02
N THR A 81 -13.94 -8.40 -1.05
CA THR A 81 -15.14 -7.81 -1.66
C THR A 81 -16.35 -8.67 -1.41
N SER A 82 -17.44 -8.05 -0.97
CA SER A 82 -18.71 -8.72 -0.75
C SER A 82 -19.87 -7.75 -0.99
N SER A 83 -20.91 -8.20 -1.70
CA SER A 83 -22.12 -7.43 -1.97
C SER A 83 -21.88 -6.01 -2.50
N GLY A 84 -20.90 -5.83 -3.39
CA GLY A 84 -20.57 -4.53 -3.98
C GLY A 84 -19.69 -3.61 -3.14
N VAL A 85 -19.21 -4.10 -1.99
CA VAL A 85 -18.35 -3.37 -1.05
C VAL A 85 -16.99 -4.05 -0.96
N THR A 86 -15.93 -3.30 -1.24
CA THR A 86 -14.54 -3.74 -1.01
C THR A 86 -14.05 -3.21 0.33
N THR A 87 -13.68 -4.12 1.22
CA THR A 87 -12.96 -3.81 2.46
C THR A 87 -11.47 -3.93 2.20
N LEU A 88 -10.73 -2.85 2.42
CA LEU A 88 -9.27 -2.77 2.32
C LEU A 88 -8.67 -2.82 3.74
N THR A 89 -7.78 -3.77 3.98
CA THR A 89 -6.94 -3.85 5.18
C THR A 89 -5.51 -3.52 4.79
N ALA A 90 -4.95 -2.48 5.39
CA ALA A 90 -3.55 -2.07 5.18
C ALA A 90 -2.74 -2.28 6.47
N THR A 91 -1.55 -2.88 6.37
CA THR A 91 -0.61 -3.06 7.48
C THR A 91 0.73 -2.41 7.14
N TYR A 92 1.20 -1.54 8.05
CA TYR A 92 2.37 -0.69 7.83
C TYR A 92 2.98 -0.22 9.16
N SER A 93 4.27 0.10 9.19
CA SER A 93 4.93 0.73 10.34
C SER A 93 4.55 2.20 10.48
N SER A 94 4.59 2.71 11.71
CA SER A 94 4.33 4.13 12.00
C SER A 94 5.27 5.08 11.25
N ALA A 95 6.49 4.63 10.94
CA ALA A 95 7.50 5.41 10.22
C ALA A 95 7.08 5.86 8.80
N TYR A 96 6.08 5.20 8.19
CA TYR A 96 5.54 5.56 6.86
C TYR A 96 4.03 5.75 6.87
N ALA A 97 3.47 6.18 8.01
CA ALA A 97 2.06 6.53 8.13
C ALA A 97 1.64 7.65 7.14
N ALA A 98 2.52 8.61 6.85
CA ALA A 98 2.26 9.66 5.86
C ALA A 98 2.11 9.11 4.44
N SER A 99 2.89 8.09 4.07
CA SER A 99 2.79 7.40 2.78
C SER A 99 1.45 6.66 2.67
N ALA A 100 1.07 5.92 3.71
CA ALA A 100 -0.20 5.22 3.77
C ALA A 100 -1.39 6.20 3.72
N GLN A 101 -1.34 7.29 4.49
CA GLN A 101 -2.39 8.30 4.51
C GLN A 101 -2.58 8.95 3.15
N HIS A 102 -1.48 9.28 2.45
CA HIS A 102 -1.56 9.81 1.09
C HIS A 102 -2.29 8.86 0.13
N ILE A 103 -2.01 7.55 0.21
CA ILE A 103 -2.71 6.55 -0.59
C ILE A 103 -4.19 6.52 -0.22
N PHE A 104 -4.54 6.56 1.07
CA PHE A 104 -5.93 6.58 1.52
C PHE A 104 -6.69 7.81 1.04
N ASP A 105 -6.10 9.00 1.14
CA ASP A 105 -6.73 10.24 0.67
C ASP A 105 -7.02 10.17 -0.84
N LYS A 106 -6.09 9.61 -1.62
CA LYS A 106 -6.28 9.40 -3.06
C LYS A 106 -7.29 8.31 -3.41
N LEU A 107 -7.45 7.31 -2.54
CA LEU A 107 -8.53 6.32 -2.69
C LEU A 107 -9.89 6.94 -2.36
N ASP A 108 -9.96 7.79 -1.33
CA ASP A 108 -11.17 8.53 -0.96
C ASP A 108 -11.62 9.49 -2.08
N ASP A 109 -10.67 10.09 -2.80
CA ASP A 109 -10.95 10.90 -4.01
C ASP A 109 -11.55 10.06 -5.16
N LYS A 110 -11.22 8.75 -5.23
CA LYS A 110 -11.54 7.87 -6.36
C LYS A 110 -12.75 6.97 -6.10
N PHE A 111 -13.00 6.61 -4.85
CA PHE A 111 -14.04 5.66 -4.46
C PHE A 111 -14.89 6.23 -3.32
N ASN A 112 -16.18 5.90 -3.34
CA ASN A 112 -17.09 6.28 -2.25
C ASN A 112 -16.76 5.50 -0.98
N ARG A 113 -16.12 6.16 -0.01
CA ARG A 113 -15.82 5.58 1.29
C ARG A 113 -17.10 5.37 2.11
N MET A 114 -17.26 4.17 2.63
CA MET A 114 -18.31 3.80 3.56
C MET A 114 -17.87 4.09 5.00
N LYS A 115 -18.79 4.61 5.81
CA LYS A 115 -18.58 4.87 7.24
C LYS A 115 -18.99 3.66 8.07
#